data_AF-A0A925Z4C8-F1
#
_entry.id   AF-A0A925Z4C8-F1
#
_cell.length_a   1.000
_cell.length_b   1.000
_cell.length_c   1.000
_cell.angle_alpha   90.00
_cell.angle_beta   90.00
_cell.angle_gamma   90.00
#
_symmetry.space_group_name_H-M   'P 1'
#
loop_
_entity.id
_entity.type
_entity.pdbx_description
1 polymer ?
#
loop_
_entity_poly.entity_id
_entity_poly.type
_entity_poly.pdbx_seq_one_letter_code
_entity_poly.pdbx_strand_id
1 'polypeptide(L)'
;MKPAVTAKSRLIILGIETSCDETAAAVVARAADGRGAILSNVIRSQIAEHADYGGVVPEIAARAHLEVLDTIILAALADAGVSLDDIDGVAATLTGSPSNSFARATRAAFSISAMRRDTALRR
;
A
#
# COMPACT_ATOMS: atom_id res chain seq x y z
N MET A 1 -24.03 27.28 4.20
CA MET A 1 -23.16 27.07 5.38
C MET A 1 -22.24 25.90 5.06
N LYS A 2 -20.93 26.11 4.84
CA LYS A 2 -19.95 25.03 4.59
C LYS A 2 -19.65 24.36 5.93
N PRO A 3 -19.59 23.01 6.02
CA PRO A 3 -19.15 22.36 7.25
C PRO A 3 -17.69 22.76 7.53
N ALA A 4 -17.41 23.16 8.77
CA ALA A 4 -16.06 23.40 9.22
C ALA A 4 -15.31 22.06 9.24
N VAL A 5 -14.33 21.90 8.34
CA VAL A 5 -13.42 20.74 8.38
C VAL A 5 -12.56 20.90 9.63
N THR A 6 -12.83 20.11 10.65
CA THR A 6 -11.96 20.00 11.82
C THR A 6 -10.70 19.25 11.38
N ALA A 7 -9.54 19.90 11.47
CA ALA A 7 -8.28 19.29 11.10
C ALA A 7 -7.95 18.13 12.06
N LYS A 8 -7.74 16.92 11.52
CA LYS A 8 -7.27 15.77 12.32
C LYS A 8 -5.92 16.10 12.97
N SER A 9 -5.73 15.67 14.22
CA SER A 9 -4.47 15.84 14.96
C SER A 9 -3.32 14.99 14.40
N ARG A 10 -3.63 14.00 13.55
CA ARG A 10 -2.69 13.09 12.91
C ARG A 10 -3.25 12.56 11.58
N LEU A 11 -2.39 12.42 10.59
CA LEU A 11 -2.70 11.78 9.30
C LEU A 11 -2.21 10.33 9.30
N ILE A 12 -3.02 9.40 8.78
CA ILE A 12 -2.65 8.00 8.57
C ILE A 12 -2.38 7.76 7.08
N ILE A 13 -1.23 7.21 6.73
CA ILE A 13 -0.83 6.98 5.33
C ILE A 13 -0.51 5.49 5.13
N LEU A 14 -1.03 4.90 4.06
CA LEU A 14 -0.65 3.57 3.59
C LEU A 14 0.44 3.69 2.51
N GLY A 15 1.61 3.14 2.75
CA GLY A 15 2.70 2.99 1.78
C GLY A 15 2.65 1.62 1.09
N ILE A 16 2.89 1.57 -0.22
CA ILE A 16 2.97 0.34 -1.03
C ILE A 16 4.28 0.35 -1.84
N GLU A 17 5.03 -0.74 -1.75
CA GLU A 17 6.31 -0.95 -2.45
C GLU A 17 6.27 -2.24 -3.27
N THR A 18 6.55 -2.13 -4.56
CA THR A 18 6.51 -3.23 -5.56
C THR A 18 7.51 -3.01 -6.71
N SER A 19 8.66 -2.39 -6.44
CA SER A 19 9.61 -1.98 -7.49
C SER A 19 10.48 -3.11 -8.05
N CYS A 20 10.84 -4.10 -7.22
CA CYS A 20 11.78 -5.17 -7.58
C CYS A 20 11.20 -6.56 -7.28
N ASP A 21 11.76 -7.30 -6.33
CA ASP A 21 11.39 -8.67 -5.95
C ASP A 21 10.74 -8.75 -4.56
N GLU A 22 10.31 -7.60 -4.01
CA GLU A 22 9.64 -7.52 -2.72
C GLU A 22 8.28 -6.86 -2.86
N THR A 23 7.28 -7.42 -2.17
CA THR A 23 5.97 -6.77 -2.01
C THR A 23 5.85 -6.32 -0.58
N ALA A 24 5.68 -5.03 -0.35
CA ALA A 24 5.53 -4.51 1.00
C ALA A 24 4.39 -3.49 1.12
N ALA A 25 3.80 -3.46 2.32
CA ALA A 25 2.89 -2.42 2.73
C ALA A 25 3.20 -1.96 4.16
N ALA A 26 3.11 -0.66 4.39
CA ALA A 26 3.35 -0.06 5.69
C ALA A 26 2.29 0.99 6.01
N VAL A 27 1.86 1.05 7.27
CA VAL A 27 1.00 2.14 7.75
C VAL A 27 1.84 3.09 8.58
N VAL A 28 1.83 4.37 8.21
CA VAL A 28 2.62 5.41 8.89
C VAL A 28 1.74 6.53 9.41
N ALA A 29 1.97 6.86 10.68
CA ALA A 29 1.55 8.02 11.43
C ALA A 29 2.26 9.32 11.04
N ARG A 30 1.56 10.43 10.75
CA ARG A 30 2.17 11.78 10.76
C ARG A 30 1.39 12.75 11.64
N ALA A 31 1.99 13.17 12.74
CA ALA A 31 1.42 14.17 13.65
C ALA A 31 1.45 15.58 13.02
N ALA A 32 0.60 16.48 13.51
CA ALA A 32 0.54 17.87 13.04
C ALA A 32 1.85 18.65 13.24
N ASP A 33 2.66 18.27 14.24
CA ASP A 33 3.98 18.83 14.51
C ASP A 33 5.09 18.29 13.57
N GLY A 34 4.73 17.41 12.63
CA GLY A 34 5.62 16.84 11.65
C GLY A 34 6.27 15.51 12.04
N ARG A 35 6.11 15.03 13.28
CA ARG A 35 6.66 13.74 13.70
C ARG A 35 5.99 12.57 12.98
N GLY A 36 6.82 11.64 12.51
CA GLY A 36 6.39 10.39 11.90
C GLY A 36 6.43 9.21 12.88
N ALA A 37 5.57 8.21 12.70
CA ALA A 37 5.63 6.93 13.41
C ALA A 37 5.25 5.78 12.48
N ILE A 38 5.98 4.68 12.50
CA ILE A 38 5.59 3.46 11.77
C ILE A 38 4.63 2.68 12.67
N LEU A 39 3.44 2.35 12.17
CA LEU A 39 2.43 1.56 12.90
C LEU A 39 2.49 0.09 12.51
N SER A 40 2.80 -0.17 11.24
CA SER A 40 3.03 -1.51 10.71
C SER A 40 3.97 -1.45 9.51
N ASN A 41 4.64 -2.58 9.25
CA ASN A 41 5.48 -2.77 8.09
C ASN A 41 5.53 -4.27 7.76
N VAL A 42 4.82 -4.67 6.71
CA VAL A 42 4.71 -6.07 6.28
C VAL A 42 5.44 -6.21 4.94
N ILE A 43 6.36 -7.16 4.87
CA ILE A 43 7.21 -7.41 3.70
C ILE A 43 7.13 -8.88 3.33
N ARG A 44 6.98 -9.16 2.03
CA ARG A 44 7.10 -10.50 1.45
C ARG A 44 8.11 -10.48 0.33
N SER A 45 9.25 -11.12 0.58
CA SER A 45 10.33 -11.29 -0.39
C SER A 45 10.01 -12.41 -1.39
N GLN A 46 10.56 -12.31 -2.60
CA GLN A 46 10.43 -13.31 -3.67
C GLN A 46 11.75 -14.04 -3.98
N ILE A 47 12.73 -14.01 -3.07
CA ILE A 47 14.05 -14.61 -3.28
C ILE A 47 13.95 -16.10 -3.71
N ALA A 48 13.02 -16.85 -3.12
CA ALA A 48 12.84 -18.27 -3.43
C ALA A 48 12.35 -18.51 -4.87
N GLU A 49 11.46 -17.64 -5.38
CA GLU A 49 10.91 -17.72 -6.73
C GLU A 49 11.93 -17.37 -7.82
N HIS A 50 12.99 -16.62 -7.48
CA HIS A 50 14.05 -16.24 -8.39
C HIS A 50 15.32 -17.10 -8.25
N ALA A 51 15.38 -18.00 -7.27
CA ALA A 51 16.57 -18.76 -6.91
C ALA A 51 17.11 -19.61 -8.08
N ASP A 52 16.23 -20.27 -8.83
CA ASP A 52 16.60 -21.14 -9.95
C ASP A 52 17.12 -20.37 -11.18
N TYR A 53 16.89 -19.05 -11.23
CA TYR A 53 17.22 -18.20 -12.37
C TYR A 53 18.53 -17.41 -12.18
N GLY A 54 19.12 -17.45 -10.98
CA GLY A 54 20.37 -16.73 -10.67
C GLY A 54 20.23 -15.20 -10.70
N GLY A 55 18.99 -14.69 -10.65
CA GLY A 55 18.67 -13.26 -10.70
C GLY A 55 17.18 -13.01 -10.83
N VAL A 56 16.75 -11.76 -10.60
CA VAL A 56 15.34 -11.37 -10.63
C VAL A 56 14.79 -11.48 -12.05
N VAL A 57 13.76 -12.29 -12.24
CA VAL A 57 13.02 -12.42 -13.50
C VAL A 57 11.82 -11.47 -13.48
N PRO A 58 11.78 -10.43 -14.34
CA PRO A 58 10.75 -9.38 -14.23
C PRO A 58 9.30 -9.86 -14.29
N GLU A 59 8.99 -10.86 -15.13
CA GLU A 59 7.62 -11.38 -15.25
C GLU A 59 7.19 -12.20 -14.02
N ILE A 60 8.11 -12.96 -13.41
CA ILE A 60 7.84 -13.70 -12.17
C ILE A 60 7.59 -12.70 -11.03
N ALA A 61 8.42 -11.65 -10.95
CA ALA A 61 8.29 -10.64 -9.92
C ALA A 61 6.97 -9.88 -10.02
N ALA A 62 6.63 -9.42 -11.24
CA ALA A 62 5.39 -8.75 -11.53
C ALA A 62 4.18 -9.60 -11.10
N ARG A 63 4.13 -10.89 -11.48
CA ARG A 63 3.04 -11.80 -11.11
C ARG A 63 2.94 -12.02 -9.60
N ALA A 64 4.06 -12.25 -8.93
CA ALA A 64 4.09 -12.47 -7.49
C ALA A 64 3.56 -11.24 -6.71
N HIS A 65 3.85 -10.02 -7.15
CA HIS A 65 3.21 -8.82 -6.56
C HIS A 65 1.69 -8.87 -6.67
N LEU A 66 1.16 -9.29 -7.83
CA LEU A 66 -0.28 -9.32 -8.10
C LEU A 66 -1.04 -10.30 -7.22
N GLU A 67 -0.40 -11.40 -6.85
CA GLU A 67 -0.99 -12.49 -6.07
C GLU A 67 -1.09 -12.14 -4.58
N VAL A 68 -0.14 -11.36 -4.06
CA VAL A 68 0.00 -11.14 -2.60
C VAL A 68 -0.36 -9.73 -2.14
N LEU A 69 -0.48 -8.76 -3.04
CA LEU A 69 -0.65 -7.34 -2.68
C LEU A 69 -1.84 -7.10 -1.73
N ASP A 70 -3.01 -7.66 -2.03
CA ASP A 70 -4.21 -7.46 -1.21
C ASP A 70 -4.02 -8.05 0.20
N THR A 71 -3.38 -9.22 0.30
CA THR A 71 -3.07 -9.88 1.57
C THR A 71 -2.09 -9.06 2.40
N ILE A 72 -1.05 -8.50 1.77
CA ILE A 72 -0.04 -7.67 2.44
C ILE A 72 -0.64 -6.35 2.93
N ILE A 73 -1.53 -5.72 2.16
CA ILE A 73 -2.26 -4.51 2.59
C ILE A 73 -3.16 -4.83 3.79
N LEU A 74 -3.95 -5.90 3.72
CA LEU A 74 -4.84 -6.30 4.81
C LEU A 74 -4.06 -6.63 6.09
N ALA A 75 -2.93 -7.32 5.98
CA ALA A 75 -2.04 -7.59 7.10
C ALA A 75 -1.49 -6.30 7.71
N ALA A 76 -1.01 -5.36 6.89
CA ALA A 76 -0.48 -4.09 7.38
C ALA A 76 -1.55 -3.24 8.09
N LEU A 77 -2.80 -3.25 7.60
CA LEU A 77 -3.92 -2.58 8.27
C LEU A 77 -4.27 -3.24 9.61
N ALA A 78 -4.31 -4.58 9.64
CA ALA A 78 -4.57 -5.35 10.84
C ALA A 78 -3.50 -5.13 11.92
N ASP A 79 -2.22 -5.21 11.54
CA ASP A 79 -1.09 -4.98 12.46
C ASP A 79 -1.07 -3.55 13.02
N ALA A 80 -1.48 -2.57 12.22
CA ALA A 80 -1.61 -1.18 12.67
C ALA A 80 -2.88 -0.90 13.47
N GLY A 81 -3.82 -1.85 13.54
CA GLY A 81 -5.11 -1.69 14.22
C GLY A 81 -6.01 -0.63 13.59
N VAL A 82 -5.93 -0.43 12.27
CA VAL A 82 -6.71 0.57 11.53
C VAL A 82 -7.48 -0.06 10.37
N SER A 83 -8.53 0.61 9.92
CA SER A 83 -9.30 0.23 8.73
C SER A 83 -8.92 1.07 7.52
N LEU A 84 -9.37 0.66 6.32
CA LEU A 84 -9.22 1.47 5.10
C LEU A 84 -9.90 2.84 5.21
N ASP A 85 -10.94 2.98 6.03
CA ASP A 85 -11.66 4.25 6.24
C ASP A 85 -10.85 5.25 7.08
N ASP A 86 -9.86 4.77 7.84
CA ASP A 86 -8.97 5.60 8.65
C ASP A 86 -7.82 6.22 7.84
N ILE A 87 -7.50 5.66 6.67
CA ILE A 87 -6.37 6.08 5.81
C ILE A 87 -6.62 7.44 5.16
N ASP A 88 -5.81 8.44 5.46
CA ASP A 88 -5.93 9.79 4.88
C ASP A 88 -5.24 9.91 3.51
N GLY A 89 -4.32 9.00 3.18
CA GLY A 89 -3.64 8.97 1.89
C GLY A 89 -2.93 7.65 1.59
N VAL A 90 -2.70 7.39 0.31
CA VAL A 90 -1.95 6.23 -0.17
C VAL A 90 -0.72 6.73 -0.92
N ALA A 91 0.45 6.25 -0.51
CA ALA A 91 1.72 6.44 -1.20
C ALA A 91 2.12 5.13 -1.86
N ALA A 92 2.58 5.20 -3.10
CA ALA A 92 3.02 4.02 -3.83
C ALA A 92 4.31 4.36 -4.58
N THR A 93 5.26 3.43 -4.59
CA THR A 93 6.50 3.62 -5.32
C THR A 93 6.26 3.66 -6.82
N LEU A 94 6.77 4.71 -7.46
CA LEU A 94 6.74 4.89 -8.90
C LEU A 94 8.16 4.74 -9.43
N THR A 95 8.39 3.72 -10.25
CA THR A 95 9.69 3.53 -10.92
C THR A 95 9.55 3.74 -12.42
N GLY A 96 10.58 4.31 -13.04
CA GLY A 96 10.63 4.57 -14.49
C GLY A 96 11.08 3.37 -15.33
N SER A 97 11.06 2.14 -14.77
CA SER A 97 11.55 0.95 -15.47
C SER A 97 10.41 0.26 -16.24
N PRO A 98 10.59 -0.12 -17.52
CA PRO A 98 9.52 -0.67 -18.37
C PRO A 98 9.11 -2.12 -18.04
N SER A 99 9.64 -2.72 -16.98
CA SER A 99 9.20 -4.02 -16.48
C SER A 99 7.81 -3.91 -15.83
N ASN A 100 6.90 -4.82 -16.21
CA ASN A 100 5.46 -4.91 -15.93
C ASN A 100 4.95 -4.70 -14.48
N SER A 101 5.78 -4.36 -13.50
CA SER A 101 5.37 -3.97 -12.13
C SER A 101 4.60 -2.64 -12.10
N PHE A 102 4.66 -1.87 -13.19
CA PHE A 102 4.12 -0.53 -13.37
C PHE A 102 2.60 -0.38 -13.21
N ALA A 103 1.80 -1.39 -13.57
CA ALA A 103 0.38 -1.15 -13.85
C ALA A 103 -0.57 -1.18 -12.63
N ARG A 104 -0.14 -1.63 -11.44
CA ARG A 104 -1.10 -1.94 -10.35
C ARG A 104 -0.91 -1.20 -9.03
N ALA A 105 0.27 -0.65 -8.71
CA ALA A 105 0.42 0.21 -7.54
C ALA A 105 -0.48 1.47 -7.66
N THR A 106 -0.60 2.04 -8.86
CA THR A 106 -1.53 3.14 -9.19
C THR A 106 -3.00 2.74 -9.07
N ARG A 107 -3.34 1.47 -9.35
CA ARG A 107 -4.71 0.95 -9.26
C ARG A 107 -5.12 0.61 -7.82
N ALA A 108 -4.17 0.34 -6.92
CA ALA A 108 -4.44 0.18 -5.49
C ALA A 108 -4.87 1.53 -4.86
N ALA A 109 -4.14 2.62 -5.16
CA ALA A 109 -4.54 3.96 -4.74
C ALA A 109 -5.93 4.36 -5.29
N PHE A 110 -6.24 4.02 -6.55
CA PHE A 110 -7.56 4.26 -7.15
C PHE A 110 -8.65 3.34 -6.58
N SER A 111 -8.34 2.08 -6.26
CA SER A 111 -9.32 1.11 -5.73
C SER A 111 -9.66 1.36 -4.28
N ILE A 112 -8.74 1.89 -3.46
CA ILE A 112 -9.03 2.31 -2.08
C ILE A 112 -10.03 3.49 -2.09
N SER A 113 -9.90 4.41 -3.05
CA SER A 113 -10.88 5.48 -3.27
C SER A 113 -12.25 4.94 -3.74
N ALA A 114 -12.28 3.85 -4.51
CA ALA A 114 -13.51 3.20 -4.95
C ALA A 114 -14.16 2.33 -3.85
N MET A 115 -13.37 1.60 -3.04
CA MET A 115 -13.83 0.81 -1.90
C MET A 115 -14.51 1.69 -0.86
N ARG A 116 -13.99 2.91 -0.61
CA ARG A 116 -14.66 3.92 0.24
C ARG A 116 -16.08 4.27 -0.22
N ARG A 117 -16.40 4.14 -1.51
CA ARG A 117 -17.77 4.38 -2.02
C ARG A 117 -18.68 3.17 -1.81
N ASP A 118 -18.16 1.94 -1.86
CA ASP A 118 -18.96 0.72 -1.70
C ASP A 118 -19.34 0.47 -0.22
N THR A 119 -18.44 0.76 0.73
CA THR A 119 -18.77 0.71 2.17
C THR A 119 -19.83 1.74 2.57
N ALA A 120 -19.91 2.88 1.88
CA ALA A 120 -20.91 3.92 2.10
C ALA A 120 -22.29 3.59 1.49
N LEU A 121 -22.36 2.71 0.48
CA LEU A 121 -23.59 2.28 -0.20
C LEU A 121 -24.25 1.05 0.45
N ARG A 122 -23.55 0.38 1.38
CA ARG A 122 -24.04 -0.81 2.10
C ARG A 122 -24.56 -0.50 3.52
N ARG A 123 -24.82 0.77 3.83
CA ARG A 123 -25.44 1.22 5.09
C ARG A 123 -26.79 1.88 4.83
#